data_AF-A0A2T3ZDX8-F1
#
_entry.id   AF-A0A2T3ZDX8-F1
#
_cell.length_a   1.000
_cell.length_b   1.000
_cell.length_c   1.000
_cell.angle_alpha   90.00
_cell.angle_beta   90.00
_cell.angle_gamma   90.00
#
_symmetry.space_group_name_H-M   'P 1'
#
loop_
_entity.id
_entity.type
_entity.pdbx_description
1 polymer ?
#
loop_
_entity_poly.entity_id
_entity_poly.type
_entity_poly.pdbx_seq_one_letter_code
_entity_poly.pdbx_strand_id
1 'polypeptide(L)'
;MSSDPKFPCSIHLQIPFPTHRLASTALKALQVDPELSPLVQRHFSINSASSTEPEERAQVLQVEYQATTNRMLRVAVNSFMEGLKLVLEVMEQLDVDVLAAENKASIKSP
;
A
#
# COMPACT_ATOMS: atom_id res chain seq x y z
N MET A 1 20.68 -8.23 5.35
CA MET A 1 20.07 -6.92 5.65
C MET A 1 21.10 -6.11 6.43
N SER A 2 22.02 -5.46 5.73
CA SER A 2 23.06 -4.64 6.34
C SER A 2 22.39 -3.38 6.88
N SER A 3 22.31 -3.24 8.20
CA SER A 3 21.83 -2.01 8.84
C SER A 3 22.74 -0.84 8.44
N ASP A 4 22.22 0.10 7.67
CA ASP A 4 22.95 1.34 7.36
C ASP A 4 23.16 2.11 8.68
N PRO A 5 24.41 2.36 9.13
CA PRO A 5 24.66 3.10 10.37
C PRO A 5 24.06 4.51 10.36
N LYS A 6 23.72 5.05 9.18
CA LYS A 6 23.05 6.34 9.02
C LYS A 6 21.56 6.30 9.38
N PHE A 7 20.91 5.14 9.27
CA PHE A 7 19.48 4.95 9.56
C PHE A 7 19.26 3.75 10.49
N PRO A 8 19.61 3.88 11.79
CA PRO A 8 19.60 2.78 12.74
C PRO A 8 18.19 2.28 13.11
N CYS A 9 17.12 3.04 12.83
CA CYS A 9 15.75 2.66 13.16
C CYS A 9 15.00 2.26 11.90
N SER A 10 14.37 1.08 11.88
CA SER A 10 13.54 0.63 10.76
C SER A 10 12.20 0.05 11.20
N ILE A 11 11.22 0.11 10.30
CA ILE A 11 9.91 -0.56 10.45
C ILE A 11 9.44 -1.04 9.09
N HIS A 12 8.86 -2.24 9.07
CA HIS A 12 8.24 -2.82 7.89
C HIS A 12 6.74 -2.95 8.12
N LEU A 13 5.95 -2.44 7.18
CA LEU A 13 4.50 -2.50 7.21
C LEU A 13 4.02 -3.35 6.04
N GLN A 14 3.01 -4.17 6.30
CA GLN A 14 2.38 -5.03 5.30
C GLN A 14 0.88 -4.76 5.32
N ILE A 15 0.36 -4.16 4.24
CA ILE A 15 -1.04 -3.82 4.12
C ILE A 15 -1.67 -4.72 3.05
N PRO A 16 -2.56 -5.66 3.43
CA PRO A 16 -3.25 -6.49 2.48
C PRO A 16 -4.35 -5.70 1.76
N PHE A 17 -4.46 -5.91 0.45
CA PHE A 17 -5.50 -5.37 -0.42
C PHE A 17 -6.27 -6.53 -1.09
N PRO A 18 -7.59 -6.38 -1.30
CA PRO A 18 -8.42 -7.42 -1.90
C PRO A 18 -8.00 -7.80 -3.32
N THR A 19 -7.58 -6.81 -4.13
CA THR A 19 -7.23 -7.03 -5.54
C THR A 19 -5.91 -6.35 -5.90
N HIS A 20 -5.26 -6.83 -6.97
CA HIS A 20 -4.04 -6.22 -7.49
C HIS A 20 -4.24 -4.79 -7.99
N ARG A 21 -5.40 -4.49 -8.58
CA ARG A 21 -5.72 -3.14 -9.06
C ARG A 21 -5.74 -2.14 -7.90
N LEU A 22 -6.37 -2.50 -6.78
CA LEU A 22 -6.42 -1.66 -5.59
C LEU A 22 -5.02 -1.44 -5.00
N ALA A 23 -4.24 -2.51 -4.83
CA ALA A 23 -2.86 -2.40 -4.34
C ALA A 23 -1.99 -1.50 -5.25
N SER A 24 -2.06 -1.69 -6.57
CA SER A 24 -1.30 -0.90 -7.54
C SER A 24 -1.73 0.57 -7.55
N THR A 25 -3.03 0.83 -7.40
CA THR A 25 -3.57 2.19 -7.33
C THR A 25 -3.12 2.89 -6.05
N ALA A 26 -3.17 2.19 -4.91
CA ALA A 26 -2.73 2.72 -3.63
C ALA A 26 -1.23 3.03 -3.65
N LEU A 27 -0.41 2.10 -4.19
CA LEU A 27 1.02 2.32 -4.38
C LEU A 27 1.29 3.59 -5.18
N LYS A 28 0.63 3.75 -6.33
CA LYS A 28 0.84 4.92 -7.20
C LYS A 28 0.42 6.22 -6.52
N ALA A 29 -0.71 6.22 -5.81
CA ALA A 29 -1.18 7.40 -5.08
C ALA A 29 -0.19 7.78 -3.96
N LEU A 30 0.29 6.82 -3.18
CA LEU A 30 1.19 7.03 -2.04
C LEU A 30 2.63 7.37 -2.46
N GLN A 31 3.05 6.99 -3.67
CA GLN A 31 4.38 7.29 -4.22
C GLN A 31 4.55 8.75 -4.64
N VAL A 32 3.46 9.45 -4.97
CA VAL A 32 3.53 10.84 -5.48
C VAL A 32 4.08 11.79 -4.42
N ASP A 33 3.80 11.54 -3.15
CA ASP A 33 4.27 12.39 -2.06
C ASP A 33 5.68 11.97 -1.62
N PRO A 34 6.74 12.72 -1.92
CA PRO A 34 8.08 12.39 -1.44
C PRO A 34 8.16 12.59 0.08
N GLU A 35 9.07 11.85 0.72
CA GLU A 35 9.37 12.07 2.13
C GLU A 35 9.99 13.47 2.31
N LEU A 36 9.43 14.26 3.23
CA LEU A 36 9.79 15.67 3.41
C LEU A 36 11.21 15.85 4.01
N SER A 37 11.76 14.80 4.63
CA SER A 37 13.03 14.86 5.34
C SER A 37 14.05 13.87 4.76
N PRO A 38 15.30 14.29 4.49
CA PRO A 38 16.38 13.37 4.11
C PRO A 38 16.82 12.45 5.27
N LEU A 39 16.25 12.64 6.47
CA LEU A 39 16.50 11.85 7.67
C LEU A 39 15.65 10.58 7.75
N VAL A 40 14.75 10.38 6.77
CA VAL A 40 13.90 9.21 6.62
C VAL A 40 13.99 8.72 5.17
N GLN A 41 14.11 7.40 5.01
CA GLN A 41 14.01 6.72 3.73
C GLN A 41 12.79 5.83 3.74
N ARG A 42 12.08 5.82 2.61
CA ARG A 42 10.88 5.03 2.42
C ARG A 42 10.95 4.29 1.09
N HIS A 43 10.66 3.00 1.14
CA HIS A 43 10.56 2.14 -0.04
C HIS A 43 9.22 1.44 -0.05
N PHE A 44 8.65 1.30 -1.24
CA PHE A 44 7.39 0.60 -1.46
C PHE A 44 7.57 -0.55 -2.43
N SER A 45 6.89 -1.65 -2.17
CA SER A 45 6.79 -2.79 -3.08
C SER A 45 5.43 -3.45 -2.96
N ILE A 46 5.02 -4.18 -4.01
CA ILE A 46 3.80 -5.00 -3.98
C ILE A 46 4.24 -6.45 -4.12
N ASN A 47 3.80 -7.27 -3.18
CA ASN A 47 4.01 -8.71 -3.22
C ASN A 47 2.66 -9.41 -3.38
N SER A 48 2.62 -10.47 -4.19
CA SER A 48 1.45 -11.33 -4.24
C SER A 48 1.41 -12.20 -2.98
N ALA A 49 0.30 -12.19 -2.26
CA ALA A 49 0.06 -13.19 -1.23
C ALA A 49 -0.04 -14.56 -1.93
N SER A 50 0.52 -15.59 -1.30
CA SER A 50 0.47 -16.97 -1.78
C SER A 50 -0.93 -17.56 -1.58
N SER A 51 -1.92 -17.00 -2.25
CA SER A 51 -3.26 -17.60 -2.35
C SER A 51 -3.27 -18.53 -3.55
N THR A 52 -3.68 -19.78 -3.34
CA THR A 52 -3.71 -20.86 -4.35
C THR A 52 -4.71 -20.58 -5.47
N GLU A 53 -5.69 -19.71 -5.23
CA GLU A 53 -6.75 -19.37 -6.19
C GLU A 53 -6.34 -18.20 -7.11
N PRO A 54 -6.46 -18.35 -8.44
CA PRO A 54 -5.97 -17.38 -9.43
C PRO A 54 -6.76 -16.06 -9.50
N GLU A 55 -8.03 -16.04 -9.08
CA GLU A 55 -8.91 -14.86 -9.21
C GLU A 55 -8.92 -13.96 -7.96
N GLU A 56 -8.49 -14.46 -6.80
CA GLU A 56 -8.44 -13.73 -5.52
C GLU A 56 -7.02 -13.67 -4.94
N ARG A 57 -6.03 -13.36 -5.79
CA ARG A 57 -4.66 -13.13 -5.30
C ARG A 57 -4.59 -11.78 -4.58
N ALA A 58 -4.97 -11.80 -3.30
CA ALA A 58 -4.74 -10.71 -2.36
C ALA A 58 -3.31 -10.18 -2.54
N GLN A 59 -3.17 -8.89 -2.75
CA GLN A 59 -1.86 -8.26 -2.89
C GLN A 59 -1.49 -7.56 -1.60
N VAL A 60 -0.24 -7.72 -1.18
CA VAL A 60 0.28 -7.08 0.02
C VAL A 60 1.15 -5.91 -0.42
N LEU A 61 0.73 -4.70 -0.09
CA LEU A 61 1.57 -3.51 -0.18
C LEU A 61 2.57 -3.57 0.97
N GLN A 62 3.84 -3.64 0.64
CA GLN A 62 4.93 -3.58 1.61
C GLN A 62 5.51 -2.17 1.63
N VAL A 63 5.74 -1.67 2.84
CA VAL A 63 6.34 -0.37 3.06
C VAL A 63 7.50 -0.53 4.04
N GLU A 64 8.69 -0.14 3.60
CA GLU A 64 9.89 -0.19 4.42
C GLU A 64 10.33 1.23 4.74
N TYR A 65 10.38 1.55 6.02
CA TYR A 65 10.92 2.82 6.50
C TYR A 65 12.23 2.60 7.23
N GLN A 66 13.16 3.52 7.01
CA GLN A 66 14.42 3.63 7.74
C GLN A 66 14.61 5.09 8.16
N ALA A 67 15.03 5.33 9.39
CA ALA A 67 15.15 6.67 9.95
C ALA A 67 16.36 6.80 10.87
N THR A 68 16.85 8.03 11.00
CA THR A 68 17.93 8.40 11.92
C THR A 68 17.53 8.24 13.39
N THR A 69 16.24 8.42 13.72
CA THR A 69 15.71 8.33 15.08
C THR A 69 14.30 7.74 15.08
N ASN A 70 13.91 7.12 16.20
CA ASN A 70 12.52 6.68 16.43
C ASN A 70 11.50 7.83 16.35
N ARG A 71 11.91 9.06 16.70
CA ARG A 71 11.05 10.24 16.58
C ARG A 71 10.69 10.50 15.12
N MET A 72 11.68 10.50 14.23
CA MET A 72 11.47 10.69 12.80
C MET A 72 10.64 9.56 12.20
N LEU A 73 10.91 8.31 12.62
CA LEU A 73 10.12 7.16 12.20
C LEU A 73 8.64 7.32 12.56
N ARG A 74 8.35 7.73 13.79
CA ARG A 74 6.97 7.96 14.24
C ARG A 74 6.27 9.05 13.44
N VAL A 75 6.94 10.17 13.17
CA VAL A 75 6.36 11.28 12.40
C VAL A 75 6.04 10.84 10.98
N ALA A 76 6.98 10.19 10.30
CA ALA A 76 6.80 9.72 8.93
C ALA A 76 5.70 8.65 8.82
N VAL A 77 5.71 7.66 9.72
CA VAL A 77 4.70 6.58 9.72
C VAL A 77 3.30 7.10 10.03
N ASN A 78 3.15 8.05 10.96
CA ASN A 78 1.84 8.63 11.26
C ASN A 78 1.27 9.38 10.04
N SER A 79 2.07 10.24 9.41
CA SER A 79 1.66 10.95 8.19
C SER A 79 1.31 9.98 7.05
N PHE A 80 2.05 8.89 6.93
CA PHE A 80 1.74 7.82 5.98
C PHE A 80 0.40 7.14 6.25
N MET A 81 0.09 6.81 7.50
CA MET A 81 -1.18 6.18 7.86
C MET A 81 -2.37 7.12 7.59
N GLU A 82 -2.20 8.42 7.79
CA GLU A 82 -3.20 9.44 7.41
C GLU A 82 -3.42 9.47 5.90
N GLY A 83 -2.35 9.49 5.11
CA GLY A 83 -2.42 9.41 3.65
C GLY A 83 -3.04 8.10 3.15
N LEU A 84 -2.67 6.97 3.74
CA LEU A 84 -3.25 5.66 3.42
C LEU A 84 -4.75 5.63 3.71
N LYS A 85 -5.19 6.18 4.86
CA LYS A 85 -6.61 6.28 5.20
C LYS A 85 -7.38 7.06 4.14
N LEU A 86 -6.86 8.21 3.72
CA LEU A 86 -7.48 9.02 2.67
C LEU A 86 -7.61 8.25 1.35
N VAL A 87 -6.53 7.56 0.93
CA VAL A 87 -6.56 6.75 -0.29
C VAL A 87 -7.60 5.64 -0.20
N LEU A 88 -7.70 4.96 0.94
CA LEU A 88 -8.69 3.90 1.16
C LEU A 88 -10.13 4.45 1.17
N GLU A 89 -10.38 5.59 1.81
CA GLU A 89 -11.69 6.25 1.81
C GLU A 89 -12.11 6.66 0.39
N VAL A 90 -11.19 7.20 -0.40
CA VAL A 90 -11.44 7.57 -1.80
C VAL A 90 -11.71 6.31 -2.64
N MET A 91 -10.98 5.22 -2.42
CA MET A 91 -11.25 3.94 -3.08
C MET A 91 -12.62 3.40 -2.71
N GLU A 92 -13.02 3.45 -1.44
CA GLU A 92 -14.35 3.01 -1.00
C GLU A 92 -15.47 3.82 -1.66
N GLN A 93 -15.31 5.14 -1.76
CA GLN A 93 -16.33 6.04 -2.32
C GLN A 93 -16.40 6.03 -3.84
N LEU A 94 -15.26 5.82 -4.53
CA LEU A 94 -15.19 5.90 -5.99
C LEU A 94 -15.18 4.55 -6.68
N ASP A 95 -14.77 3.46 -6.01
CA ASP A 95 -14.67 2.14 -6.61
C ASP A 95 -15.98 1.32 -6.53
N VAL A 96 -17.11 2.02 -6.61
CA VAL A 96 -18.48 1.47 -6.60
C VAL A 96 -18.75 0.60 -7.85
N ASP A 97 -17.95 0.77 -8.91
CA ASP A 97 -18.10 0.09 -10.19
C ASP A 97 -17.54 -1.35 -10.23
N VAL A 98 -16.87 -1.82 -9.16
CA VAL A 98 -16.50 -3.24 -9.04
C VAL A 98 -17.73 -4.13 -8.85
N LEU A 99 -18.77 -3.64 -8.16
CA LEU A 99 -20.02 -4.38 -7.96
C LEU A 99 -20.92 -4.41 -9.21
N ALA A 100 -20.74 -3.47 -10.14
CA ALA A 100 -21.56 -3.40 -11.35
C ALA A 100 -21.01 -4.26 -12.51
N ALA A 101 -19.70 -4.52 -12.53
CA ALA A 101 -19.05 -5.30 -13.59
C ALA A 101 -19.27 -6.81 -13.44
N GLU A 102 -19.28 -7.36 -12.22
CA GLU A 102 -19.58 -8.77 -11.98
C GLU A 102 -21.03 -9.13 -12.32
N ASN A 103 -21.97 -8.19 -12.15
CA ASN A 103 -23.39 -8.43 -12.43
C ASN A 103 -23.74 -8.40 -13.93
N LYS A 104 -22.87 -7.85 -14.79
CA LYS A 104 -23.05 -7.91 -16.26
C LYS A 104 -22.44 -9.16 -16.89
N ALA A 105 -21.44 -9.78 -16.26
CA ALA A 105 -20.80 -10.99 -16.77
C ALA A 105 -21.70 -12.24 -16.64
N SER A 106 -22.56 -12.31 -15.61
CA SER A 106 -23.49 -13.44 -15.39
C SER A 106 -24.76 -13.42 -16.25
N ILE A 107 -25.08 -12.33 -16.96
CA ILE A 107 -26.37 -12.20 -17.69
C ILE A 107 -26.22 -12.49 -19.20
N LYS A 108 -25.01 -12.79 -19.69
CA LYS A 108 -24.81 -12.99 -21.14
C LYS A 108 -24.08 -14.29 -21.47
N SER A 109 -24.74 -15.42 -21.21
CA SER A 109 -24.52 -16.67 -21.95
C SER A 109 -25.88 -17.35 -22.23
N PRO A 110 -26.39 -17.33 -23.47
CA PRO A 110 -27.52 -18.15 -23.92
C PRO A 110 -27.12 -19.61 -24.16
#